data_AF-A0A6G3X879-F1
#
_entry.id   AF-A0A6G3X879-F1
#
_cell.length_a   1.000
_cell.length_b   1.000
_cell.length_c   1.000
_cell.angle_alpha   90.00
_cell.angle_beta   90.00
_cell.angle_gamma   90.00
#
_symmetry.space_group_name_H-M   'P 1'
#
loop_
_entity.id
_entity.type
_entity.pdbx_description
1 polymer ?
#
loop_
_entity_poly.entity_id
_entity_poly.type
_entity_poly.pdbx_seq_one_letter_code
_entity_poly.pdbx_strand_id
1 'polypeptide(L)' 'EDATYTQAKAGALAAAEVGYTSHSELLDEPKKERAFAVATPDGPVVVHLGGMDTEEHTAMLPAFELAKKTLKPRR' A
#
# COMPACT_ATOMS: atom_id res chain seq x y z
N GLU A 1 -2.55 -11.70 12.08
CA GLU A 1 -1.41 -11.22 12.90
C GLU A 1 -0.41 -10.55 11.97
N ASP A 2 0.25 -9.42 12.25
CA ASP A 2 -0.13 -8.19 12.97
C ASP A 2 0.16 -7.04 11.98
N ALA A 3 -0.73 -6.08 11.87
CA ALA A 3 -0.53 -4.94 10.97
C ALA A 3 0.58 -4.03 11.51
N THR A 4 1.61 -3.77 10.71
CA THR A 4 2.68 -2.82 11.06
C THR A 4 2.40 -1.50 10.37
N TYR A 5 2.21 -0.44 11.17
CA TYR A 5 1.94 0.90 10.68
C TYR A 5 3.20 1.76 10.77
N THR A 6 3.49 2.53 9.73
CA THR A 6 4.60 3.47 9.69
C THR A 6 4.15 4.83 9.18
N GLN A 7 4.76 5.89 9.71
CA GLN A 7 4.61 7.21 9.13
C GLN A 7 5.38 7.28 7.81
N ALA A 8 4.74 7.78 6.76
CA ALA A 8 5.29 7.84 5.42
C ALA A 8 5.01 9.19 4.75
N LYS A 9 5.53 9.34 3.53
CA LYS A 9 5.15 10.42 2.61
C LYS A 9 4.74 9.82 1.28
N ALA A 10 3.70 10.40 0.69
CA ALA A 10 3.29 10.13 -0.70
C ALA A 10 3.44 11.43 -1.51
N GLY A 11 4.53 11.51 -2.30
CA GLY A 11 5.01 12.76 -2.85
C GLY A 11 5.28 13.79 -1.74
N ALA A 12 4.57 14.91 -1.80
CA ALA A 12 4.63 15.98 -0.79
C ALA A 12 3.63 15.81 0.37
N LEU A 13 2.74 14.82 0.31
CA LEU A 13 1.69 14.62 1.31
C LEU A 13 2.17 13.72 2.45
N ALA A 14 1.72 14.02 3.67
CA ALA A 14 1.84 13.10 4.79
C ALA A 14 0.97 11.86 4.53
N ALA A 15 1.50 10.68 4.86
CA ALA A 15 0.82 9.41 4.68
C ALA A 15 1.02 8.50 5.89
N ALA A 16 0.09 7.56 6.07
CA ALA A 16 0.29 6.38 6.89
C ALA A 16 0.42 5.18 5.96
N GLU A 17 1.42 4.33 6.18
CA GLU A 17 1.62 3.10 5.42
C GLU A 17 1.42 1.91 6.36
N VAL A 18 0.81 0.84 5.85
CA VAL A 18 0.58 -0.40 6.58
C VAL A 18 1.09 -1.57 5.76
N GLY A 19 1.81 -2.48 6.42
CA GLY A 19 2.09 -3.82 5.93
C GLY A 19 1.39 -4.86 6.80
N TYR A 20 0.80 -5.89 6.19
CA TYR A 20 0.10 -6.95 6.90
C TYR A 20 0.10 -8.25 6.10
N THR A 21 -0.29 -9.35 6.74
CA THR A 21 -0.51 -10.64 6.08
C THR A 21 -2.01 -10.92 6.03
N SER A 22 -2.52 -11.28 4.86
CA SER A 22 -3.89 -11.74 4.65
C SER A 22 -3.90 -13.18 4.14
N HIS A 23 -5.07 -13.83 4.12
CA HIS A 23 -5.21 -15.15 3.51
C HIS A 23 -5.71 -14.99 2.07
N SER A 24 -5.08 -15.72 1.14
CA SER A 24 -5.46 -15.77 -0.26
C SER A 24 -6.43 -16.93 -0.48
N GLU A 25 -7.72 -16.65 -0.56
CA GLU A 25 -8.77 -17.68 -0.78
C GLU A 25 -8.56 -18.46 -2.09
N LEU A 26 -7.90 -17.86 -3.10
CA LEU A 26 -7.65 -18.49 -4.39
C LEU A 26 -6.57 -19.58 -4.32
N LEU A 27 -5.56 -19.38 -3.48
CA LEU A 27 -4.37 -20.23 -3.38
C LEU A 27 -4.29 -20.98 -2.04
N ASP A 28 -5.21 -20.71 -1.12
CA ASP A 28 -5.27 -21.27 0.24
C ASP A 28 -3.95 -21.07 1.01
N GLU A 29 -3.36 -19.88 0.90
CA GLU A 29 -2.08 -19.55 1.53
C GLU A 29 -2.03 -18.12 2.12
N PRO A 30 -1.18 -17.85 3.12
CA PRO A 30 -0.95 -16.50 3.60
C PRO A 30 -0.17 -15.67 2.57
N LYS A 31 -0.62 -14.44 2.32
CA LYS A 31 0.05 -13.47 1.45
C LYS A 31 0.33 -12.14 2.11
N LYS A 32 1.47 -11.53 1.75
CA LYS A 32 1.82 -10.17 2.18
C LYS A 32 1.04 -9.14 1.39
N GLU A 33 0.62 -8.10 2.10
CA GLU A 33 -0.14 -6.98 1.57
C GLU A 33 0.47 -5.66 2.07
N ARG A 34 0.25 -4.59 1.32
CA ARG A 34 0.73 -3.25 1.69
C ARG A 34 -0.19 -2.16 1.17
N ALA A 35 -0.49 -1.17 2.00
CA ALA A 35 -1.29 -0.01 1.62
C ALA A 35 -0.68 1.28 2.17
N PHE A 36 -0.97 2.41 1.54
CA PHE A 36 -0.84 3.71 2.19
C PHE A 36 -2.10 4.55 2.03
N ALA A 37 -2.35 5.40 3.01
CA ALA A 37 -3.44 6.36 3.02
C ALA A 37 -2.89 7.79 3.03
N VAL A 38 -3.51 8.67 2.25
CA VAL A 38 -3.27 10.11 2.27
C VAL A 38 -4.57 10.83 2.62
N ALA A 39 -4.47 11.88 3.43
CA ALA A 39 -5.57 12.82 3.63
C ALA A 39 -5.55 13.86 2.53
N THR A 40 -6.68 14.04 1.83
CA THR A 40 -6.86 15.11 0.82
C THR A 40 -8.03 16.00 1.21
N PRO A 41 -8.14 17.24 0.68
CA PRO A 41 -9.27 18.13 0.98
C PRO A 41 -10.65 17.52 0.68
N ASP A 42 -10.74 16.68 -0.34
CA ASP A 42 -11.99 16.03 -0.76
C ASP A 42 -12.24 14.68 -0.03
N GLY A 43 -11.34 14.28 0.86
CA GLY A 43 -11.43 13.05 1.64
C GLY A 43 -10.17 12.18 1.62
N PRO A 44 -10.14 11.10 2.41
CA PRO A 44 -9.02 10.17 2.41
C PRO A 44 -8.96 9.35 1.12
N VAL A 45 -7.75 9.09 0.63
CA VAL A 45 -7.50 8.18 -0.50
C VAL A 45 -6.56 7.08 -0.02
N VAL A 46 -6.90 5.83 -0.34
CA VAL A 46 -6.08 4.64 -0.05
C VAL A 46 -5.56 4.04 -1.34
N VAL A 47 -4.27 3.77 -1.39
CA VAL A 47 -3.64 2.99 -2.45
C VAL A 47 -3.20 1.67 -1.85
N HIS A 48 -3.73 0.58 -2.40
CA HIS A 48 -3.44 -0.79 -1.98
C HIS A 48 -2.61 -1.49 -3.05
N LEU A 49 -1.46 -2.06 -2.66
CA LEU A 49 -0.74 -3.00 -3.49
C LEU A 49 -1.26 -4.40 -3.19
N GLY A 50 -2.13 -4.88 -4.07
CA GLY A 50 -2.51 -6.28 -4.11
C GLY A 50 -1.45 -7.16 -4.77
N GLY A 51 -1.77 -8.45 -4.83
CA GLY A 51 -1.06 -9.51 -5.52
C GLY A 51 -1.82 -10.82 -5.30
N MET A 52 -1.64 -11.77 -6.21
CA MET A 52 -2.20 -13.12 -6.08
C MET A 52 -1.56 -13.85 -4.90
N ASP A 53 -0.25 -13.71 -4.74
CA ASP A 53 0.59 -14.31 -3.70
C ASP A 53 1.65 -13.31 -3.18
N THR A 54 2.52 -13.79 -2.28
CA THR A 54 3.63 -13.00 -1.73
C THR A 54 4.73 -12.70 -2.77
N GLU A 55 4.90 -13.55 -3.78
CA GLU A 55 5.92 -13.38 -4.81
C GLU A 55 5.56 -12.21 -5.74
N GLU A 56 4.33 -12.21 -6.26
CA GLU A 56 3.80 -11.12 -7.08
C GLU A 56 3.78 -9.80 -6.30
N HIS A 57 3.32 -9.82 -5.04
CA HIS A 57 3.40 -8.67 -4.16
C HIS A 57 4.83 -8.09 -4.11
N THR A 58 5.83 -8.95 -3.91
CA THR A 58 7.23 -8.53 -3.80
C THR A 58 7.74 -7.97 -5.13
N ALA A 59 7.38 -8.60 -6.25
CA ALA A 59 7.74 -8.15 -7.59
C ALA A 59 7.15 -6.77 -7.93
N MET A 60 6.00 -6.43 -7.37
CA MET A 60 5.30 -5.16 -7.62
C MET A 60 5.71 -4.00 -6.69
N LEU A 61 6.51 -4.26 -5.65
CA LEU A 61 6.98 -3.21 -4.73
C LEU A 61 7.65 -2.01 -5.43
N PRO A 62 8.49 -2.18 -6.48
CA PRO A 62 9.08 -1.03 -7.17
C PRO A 62 8.03 -0.10 -7.80
N ALA A 63 6.96 -0.66 -8.38
CA ALA A 63 5.86 0.12 -8.96
C ALA A 63 5.05 0.84 -7.88
N PHE A 64 4.78 0.17 -6.76
CA PHE A 64 4.11 0.78 -5.60
C PHE A 64 4.91 1.95 -5.02
N GLU A 65 6.22 1.78 -4.84
CA GLU A 65 7.10 2.84 -4.36
C GLU A 65 7.18 4.02 -5.35
N LEU A 66 7.17 3.74 -6.66
CA LEU A 66 7.10 4.78 -7.68
C LEU A 66 5.78 5.56 -7.59
N ALA A 67 4.64 4.87 -7.49
CA ALA A 67 3.33 5.49 -7.35
C ALA A 67 3.27 6.37 -6.10
N LYS A 68 3.73 5.85 -4.96
CA LYS A 68 3.81 6.59 -3.69
C LYS A 68 4.66 7.86 -3.83
N LYS A 69 5.84 7.78 -4.43
CA LYS A 69 6.76 8.93 -4.60
C LYS A 69 6.27 9.96 -5.60
N THR A 70 5.51 9.55 -6.60
CA THR A 70 5.06 10.41 -7.72
C THR A 70 3.65 10.95 -7.55
N LEU A 71 2.92 10.52 -6.51
CA LEU A 71 1.60 11.03 -6.18
C LEU A 71 1.63 12.55 -5.96
N LYS A 72 0.75 13.25 -6.66
CA LYS A 72 0.60 14.71 -6.58
C LYS A 72 -0.85 15.02 -6.25
N PRO A 73 -1.13 15.81 -5.20
CA PRO A 73 -2.48 16.34 -5.01
C PRO A 73 -2.86 17.16 -6.23
N ARG A 74 -4.12 17.06 -6.68
CA ARG A 74 -4.67 18.05 -7.62
C ARG A 74 -4.61 19.41 -6.92
N ARG A 75 -4.15 20.42 -7.65
CA ARG A 75 -4.20 21.81 -7.21
C ARG A 75 -5.63 22.32 -7.20
#